data_AF-A0A829PR12-F1
#
_entry.id   AF-A0A829PR12-F1
#
_cell.length_a   1.000
_cell.length_b   1.000
_cell.length_c   1.000
_cell.angle_alpha   90.00
_cell.angle_beta   90.00
_cell.angle_gamma   90.00
#
_symmetry.space_group_name_H-M   'P 1'
#
loop_
_entity.id
_entity.type
_entity.pdbx_description
1 polymer ?
#
loop_
_entity_poly.entity_id
_entity_poly.type
_entity_poly.pdbx_seq_one_letter_code
_entity_poly.pdbx_strand_id
1 'polypeptide(L)'
;MAVDHELSQVIEPHDPELGLAGLQQAGRWYAADRPLDDPELSPEHANLAGIAALSIFIGTRDILLPDALLLHFNACTVGTTSRLQIYDGMFHNWAMKPIPEAHRARRQLIEFLAESTRAAALSEKEQTHHDRSDNRGDHRNRPTARHRELDVEADRSRG
;
A
#
# COMPACT_ATOMS: atom_id res chain seq x y z
N MET A 1 -10.42 -2.80 18.04
CA MET A 1 -11.24 -3.45 16.99
C MET A 1 -12.04 -2.36 16.29
N ALA A 2 -12.31 -2.55 15.00
CA ALA A 2 -12.83 -1.57 14.07
C ALA A 2 -14.27 -1.01 14.34
N VAL A 3 -14.74 -0.94 15.58
CA VAL A 3 -16.10 -0.49 15.96
C VAL A 3 -16.23 -0.08 17.45
N ASP A 4 -15.13 0.18 18.16
CA ASP A 4 -15.17 0.52 19.60
C ASP A 4 -15.22 2.05 19.86
N HIS A 5 -15.43 2.84 18.82
CA HIS A 5 -15.43 4.30 18.92
C HIS A 5 -16.83 4.84 19.25
N GLU A 6 -16.92 5.85 20.13
CA GLU A 6 -18.20 6.46 20.54
C GLU A 6 -19.04 6.94 19.36
N LEU A 7 -18.39 7.50 18.33
CA LEU A 7 -19.05 7.91 17.08
C LEU A 7 -19.78 6.75 16.37
N SER A 8 -19.25 5.52 16.42
CA SER A 8 -19.93 4.36 15.82
C SER A 8 -21.26 4.05 16.51
N GLN A 9 -21.36 4.27 17.83
CA GLN A 9 -22.62 4.11 18.60
C GLN A 9 -23.65 5.18 18.23
N VAL A 10 -23.21 6.41 17.96
CA VAL A 10 -24.08 7.49 17.48
C VAL A 10 -24.59 7.20 16.07
N ILE A 11 -23.77 6.57 15.23
CA ILE A 11 -24.11 6.25 13.84
C ILE A 11 -25.02 5.00 13.75
N GLU A 12 -24.82 3.99 14.60
CA GLU A 12 -25.50 2.68 14.51
C GLU A 12 -27.02 2.76 14.23
N PRO A 13 -27.83 3.62 14.89
CA PRO A 13 -29.26 3.72 14.60
C PRO A 13 -29.60 4.16 13.16
N HIS A 14 -28.62 4.71 12.45
CA HIS A 14 -28.74 5.24 11.10
C HIS A 14 -28.10 4.34 10.03
N ASP A 15 -27.37 3.30 10.44
CA ASP A 15 -26.80 2.28 9.55
C ASP A 15 -27.82 1.15 9.35
N PRO A 16 -28.44 1.04 8.16
CA PRO A 16 -29.42 0.01 7.86
C PRO A 16 -28.82 -1.36 7.55
N GLU A 17 -27.50 -1.49 7.36
CA GLU A 17 -26.87 -2.73 6.88
C GLU A 17 -25.96 -3.37 7.93
N LEU A 18 -25.30 -2.58 8.79
CA LEU A 18 -24.49 -3.10 9.90
C LEU A 18 -25.05 -2.74 11.28
N GLY A 19 -24.65 -3.54 12.28
CA GLY A 19 -24.86 -3.26 13.69
C GLY A 19 -23.62 -3.64 14.50
N LEU A 20 -23.34 -2.89 15.56
CA LEU A 20 -22.11 -3.03 16.36
C LEU A 20 -22.01 -4.40 16.99
N ALA A 21 -23.07 -4.85 17.67
CA ALA A 21 -23.06 -6.14 18.35
C ALA A 21 -22.76 -7.31 17.40
N GLY A 22 -23.37 -7.27 16.20
CA GLY A 22 -23.17 -8.28 15.16
C GLY A 22 -21.75 -8.24 14.59
N LEU A 23 -21.27 -7.05 14.25
CA LEU A 23 -19.94 -6.88 13.66
C LEU A 23 -18.84 -7.23 14.67
N GLN A 24 -18.98 -6.85 15.93
CA GLN A 24 -18.06 -7.24 17.00
C GLN A 24 -18.02 -8.76 17.19
N GLN A 25 -19.16 -9.43 17.10
CA GLN A 25 -19.21 -10.89 17.19
C GLN A 25 -18.55 -11.56 15.98
N ALA A 26 -18.78 -11.03 14.78
CA ALA A 26 -18.11 -11.49 13.57
C ALA A 26 -16.58 -11.32 13.68
N GLY A 27 -16.12 -10.18 14.19
CA GLY A 27 -14.70 -9.93 14.45
C GLY A 27 -14.08 -10.94 15.42
N ARG A 28 -14.78 -11.28 16.51
CA ARG A 28 -14.35 -12.34 17.46
C ARG A 28 -14.26 -13.72 16.80
N TRP A 29 -15.21 -14.08 15.95
CA TRP A 29 -15.16 -15.35 15.23
C TRP A 29 -14.01 -15.39 14.22
N TYR A 30 -13.75 -14.28 13.52
CA TYR A 30 -12.66 -14.18 12.56
C TYR A 30 -11.28 -14.25 13.23
N ALA A 31 -11.12 -13.60 14.38
CA ALA A 31 -9.86 -13.58 15.12
C ALA A 31 -9.48 -14.93 15.74
N ALA A 32 -10.46 -15.78 16.03
CA ALA A 32 -10.27 -17.01 16.82
C ALA A 32 -9.51 -16.69 18.13
N ASP A 33 -8.29 -17.19 18.29
CA ASP A 33 -7.47 -16.97 19.49
C ASP A 33 -6.53 -15.75 19.37
N ARG A 34 -6.54 -15.04 18.23
CA ARG A 34 -5.70 -13.86 18.01
C ARG A 34 -6.28 -12.63 18.72
N PRO A 35 -5.42 -11.70 19.19
CA PRO A 35 -5.86 -10.39 19.68
C PRO A 35 -6.65 -9.62 18.62
N LEU A 36 -7.67 -8.88 19.04
CA LEU A 36 -8.53 -8.11 18.12
C LEU A 36 -7.86 -6.84 17.59
N ASP A 37 -6.78 -6.40 18.22
CA ASP A 37 -5.93 -5.28 17.80
C ASP A 37 -4.73 -5.74 16.97
N ASP A 38 -4.67 -7.03 16.63
CA ASP A 38 -3.63 -7.59 15.78
C ASP A 38 -3.62 -6.88 14.40
N PRO A 39 -2.49 -6.28 13.99
CA PRO A 39 -2.40 -5.48 12.76
C PRO A 39 -2.81 -6.18 11.47
N GLU A 40 -2.72 -7.51 11.40
CA GLU A 40 -3.17 -8.23 10.20
C GLU A 40 -4.70 -8.44 10.18
N LEU A 41 -5.37 -8.34 11.33
CA LEU A 41 -6.82 -8.43 11.45
C LEU A 41 -7.48 -7.05 11.42
N SER A 42 -6.81 -6.06 12.02
CA SER A 42 -7.27 -4.68 12.21
C SER A 42 -6.23 -3.72 11.63
N PRO A 43 -6.26 -3.46 10.31
CA PRO A 43 -5.24 -2.70 9.60
C PRO A 43 -5.08 -1.24 10.05
N GLU A 44 -6.06 -0.69 10.78
CA GLU A 44 -5.93 0.60 11.45
C GLU A 44 -4.76 0.63 12.44
N HIS A 45 -4.29 -0.53 12.92
CA HIS A 45 -3.12 -0.68 13.80
C HIS A 45 -1.83 -1.07 13.06
N ALA A 46 -1.87 -1.25 11.74
CA ALA A 46 -0.71 -1.65 10.96
C ALA A 46 0.24 -0.49 10.64
N ASN A 47 1.53 -0.83 10.43
CA ASN A 47 2.46 0.12 9.82
C ASN A 47 2.18 0.22 8.32
N LEU A 48 1.60 1.35 7.91
CA LEU A 48 1.21 1.60 6.52
C LEU A 48 2.34 2.23 5.70
N ALA A 49 3.58 2.29 6.19
CA ALA A 49 4.70 2.88 5.45
C ALA A 49 5.06 2.06 4.20
N GLY A 50 5.27 2.75 3.08
CA GLY A 50 5.77 2.12 1.85
C GLY A 50 4.76 1.27 1.09
N ILE A 51 3.50 1.22 1.53
CA ILE A 51 2.43 0.58 0.75
C ILE A 51 2.00 1.46 -0.43
N ALA A 52 1.27 0.87 -1.38
CA ALA A 52 0.70 1.60 -2.50
C ALA A 52 -0.28 2.69 -2.01
N ALA A 53 -0.51 3.71 -2.84
CA ALA A 53 -1.47 4.76 -2.52
C ALA A 53 -2.86 4.18 -2.19
N LEU A 54 -3.56 4.83 -1.26
CA LEU A 54 -4.89 4.45 -0.81
C LEU A 54 -5.97 5.42 -1.33
N SER A 55 -7.16 4.89 -1.59
CA SER A 55 -8.39 5.64 -1.90
C SER A 55 -9.54 5.02 -1.10
N ILE A 56 -10.03 5.75 -0.11
CA ILE A 56 -10.96 5.27 0.92
C ILE A 56 -12.30 5.97 0.73
N PHE A 57 -13.35 5.20 0.51
CA PHE A 57 -14.71 5.69 0.32
C PHE A 57 -15.56 5.28 1.51
N ILE A 58 -16.17 6.25 2.19
CA ILE A 58 -16.95 6.00 3.40
C ILE A 58 -18.18 6.89 3.46
N GLY A 59 -19.27 6.38 4.03
CA GLY A 59 -20.51 7.11 4.20
C GLY A 59 -20.66 7.72 5.59
N THR A 60 -21.41 8.83 5.74
CA THR A 60 -21.65 9.43 7.06
C THR A 60 -22.61 8.63 7.96
N ARG A 61 -23.28 7.62 7.39
CA ARG A 61 -24.18 6.69 8.09
C ARG A 61 -23.64 5.25 8.12
N ASP A 62 -22.33 5.08 7.97
CA ASP A 62 -21.64 3.80 8.10
C ASP A 62 -20.93 3.75 9.45
N ILE A 63 -21.18 2.71 10.26
CA ILE A 63 -20.57 2.57 11.59
C ILE A 63 -19.04 2.48 11.56
N LEU A 64 -18.45 2.16 10.40
CA LEU A 64 -16.99 2.11 10.16
C LEU A 64 -16.39 3.48 9.80
N LEU A 65 -17.16 4.56 9.87
CA LEU A 65 -16.64 5.91 9.63
C LEU A 65 -15.40 6.24 10.49
N PRO A 66 -15.39 6.02 11.82
CA PRO A 66 -14.23 6.34 12.64
C PRO A 66 -12.97 5.59 12.22
N ASP A 67 -13.12 4.34 11.82
CA ASP A 67 -12.02 3.46 11.40
C ASP A 67 -11.44 3.91 10.06
N ALA A 68 -12.29 4.32 9.11
CA ALA A 68 -11.85 4.92 7.86
C ALA A 68 -11.06 6.22 8.09
N LEU A 69 -11.48 7.05 9.04
CA LEU A 69 -10.76 8.27 9.42
C LEU A 69 -9.40 7.93 10.04
N LEU A 70 -9.35 6.95 10.95
CA LEU A 70 -8.12 6.53 11.62
C LEU A 70 -7.12 5.92 10.64
N LEU A 71 -7.58 5.05 9.74
CA LEU A 71 -6.75 4.44 8.70
C LEU A 71 -6.15 5.51 7.78
N HIS A 72 -6.95 6.49 7.35
CA HIS A 72 -6.47 7.62 6.56
C HIS A 72 -5.40 8.43 7.30
N PHE A 73 -5.66 8.77 8.56
CA PHE A 73 -4.73 9.53 9.39
C PHE A 73 -3.40 8.79 9.59
N ASN A 74 -3.45 7.49 9.91
CA ASN A 74 -2.26 6.68 10.12
C ASN A 74 -1.43 6.54 8.84
N ALA A 75 -2.08 6.36 7.68
CA ALA A 75 -1.40 6.31 6.38
C ALA A 75 -0.67 7.63 6.08
N CYS A 76 -1.35 8.76 6.22
CA CYS A 76 -0.76 10.07 5.98
C CYS A 76 0.41 10.38 6.92
N THR A 77 0.31 9.97 8.19
CA THR A 77 1.35 10.20 9.22
C THR A 77 2.68 9.53 8.87
N VAL A 78 2.63 8.37 8.21
CA VAL A 78 3.84 7.64 7.77
C VAL A 78 4.26 7.96 6.33
N GLY A 79 3.68 9.01 5.72
CA GLY A 79 4.01 9.48 4.39
C GLY A 79 3.36 8.70 3.24
N THR A 80 2.41 7.79 3.53
CA THR A 80 1.66 7.08 2.51
C THR A 80 0.57 7.97 1.93
N THR A 81 0.55 8.10 0.59
CA THR A 81 -0.49 8.83 -0.12
C THR A 81 -1.85 8.19 0.15
N SER A 82 -2.76 8.92 0.76
CA SER A 82 -4.12 8.46 1.05
C SER A 82 -5.14 9.52 0.66
N ARG A 83 -6.18 9.11 -0.10
CA ARG A 83 -7.35 9.94 -0.40
C ARG A 83 -8.53 9.41 0.39
N LEU A 84 -9.24 10.30 1.09
CA LEU A 84 -10.45 9.97 1.83
C LEU A 84 -11.63 10.71 1.22
N GLN A 85 -12.63 9.98 0.76
CA GLN A 85 -13.89 10.51 0.23
C GLN A 85 -15.04 10.15 1.16
N ILE A 86 -15.52 11.15 1.91
CA ILE A 86 -16.69 11.01 2.78
C ILE A 86 -17.94 11.41 1.99
N TYR A 87 -18.93 10.52 1.95
CA TYR A 87 -20.19 10.72 1.25
C TYR A 87 -21.34 10.92 2.24
N ASP A 88 -21.97 12.09 2.15
CA ASP A 88 -23.08 12.42 3.03
C ASP A 88 -24.31 11.53 2.77
N GLY A 89 -24.96 11.10 3.86
CA GLY A 89 -26.15 10.26 3.85
C GLY A 89 -25.91 8.81 3.39
N MET A 90 -24.69 8.44 3.01
CA MET A 90 -24.38 7.08 2.56
C MET A 90 -24.18 6.13 3.74
N PHE A 91 -24.71 4.92 3.60
CA PHE A 91 -24.70 3.85 4.60
C PHE A 91 -23.72 2.74 4.21
N HIS A 92 -23.50 1.73 5.05
CA HIS A 92 -22.59 0.65 4.70
C HIS A 92 -22.85 0.03 3.31
N ASN A 93 -21.78 -0.21 2.56
CA ASN A 93 -21.84 -0.85 1.23
C ASN A 93 -22.66 -0.10 0.15
N TRP A 94 -22.92 1.20 0.35
CA TRP A 94 -23.61 2.07 -0.62
C TRP A 94 -22.97 2.05 -2.02
N ALA A 95 -21.65 1.90 -2.11
CA ALA A 95 -20.90 1.92 -3.37
C ALA A 95 -21.23 0.74 -4.31
N MET A 96 -21.87 -0.33 -3.81
CA MET A 96 -22.36 -1.45 -4.62
C MET A 96 -23.79 -1.25 -5.14
N LYS A 97 -24.53 -0.25 -4.64
CA LYS A 97 -25.94 -0.04 -5.00
C LYS A 97 -26.09 0.66 -6.36
N PRO A 98 -27.25 0.56 -7.03
CA PRO A 98 -27.52 1.26 -8.30
C PRO A 98 -28.02 2.69 -8.05
N ILE A 99 -27.21 3.52 -7.38
CA ILE A 99 -27.55 4.92 -7.02
C ILE A 99 -26.52 5.91 -7.61
N PRO A 100 -26.89 7.18 -7.85
CA PRO A 100 -26.00 8.17 -8.45
C PRO A 100 -24.66 8.36 -7.73
N GLU A 101 -24.68 8.32 -6.40
CA GLU A 101 -23.52 8.45 -5.53
C GLU A 101 -22.53 7.31 -5.81
N ALA A 102 -23.02 6.06 -5.87
CA ALA A 102 -22.22 4.89 -6.18
C ALA A 102 -21.59 4.98 -7.57
N HIS A 103 -22.33 5.49 -8.57
CA HIS A 103 -21.77 5.75 -9.90
C HIS A 103 -20.66 6.79 -9.87
N ARG A 104 -20.81 7.85 -9.06
CA ARG A 104 -19.75 8.86 -8.86
C ARG A 104 -18.52 8.26 -8.20
N ALA A 105 -18.70 7.45 -7.16
CA ALA A 105 -17.61 6.78 -6.45
C ALA A 105 -16.81 5.86 -7.36
N ARG A 106 -17.50 5.06 -8.18
CA ARG A 106 -16.86 4.18 -9.17
C ARG A 106 -16.04 4.96 -10.20
N ARG A 107 -16.52 6.13 -10.64
CA ARG A 107 -15.71 7.00 -11.54
C ARG A 107 -14.43 7.49 -10.85
N GLN A 108 -14.54 7.97 -9.61
CA GLN A 108 -13.37 8.39 -8.83
C GLN A 108 -12.38 7.24 -8.58
N LEU A 109 -12.89 6.01 -8.37
CA LEU A 109 -12.05 4.82 -8.25
C LEU A 109 -11.32 4.51 -9.57
N ILE A 110 -11.99 4.58 -10.72
CA ILE A 110 -11.37 4.38 -12.04
C ILE A 110 -10.29 5.43 -12.30
N GLU A 111 -10.56 6.71 -11.99
CA GLU A 111 -9.60 7.81 -12.10
C GLU A 111 -8.37 7.54 -11.23
N PHE A 112 -8.57 7.15 -9.97
CA PHE A 112 -7.50 6.79 -9.05
C PHE A 112 -6.62 5.64 -9.54
N LEU A 113 -7.22 4.58 -10.10
CA LEU A 113 -6.48 3.45 -10.67
C LEU A 113 -5.65 3.86 -11.88
N ALA A 114 -6.20 4.71 -12.76
CA ALA A 114 -5.49 5.21 -13.92
C ALA A 114 -4.30 6.10 -13.53
N GLU A 115 -4.47 6.96 -12.52
CA GLU A 115 -3.39 7.78 -11.95
C GLU A 115 -2.30 6.93 -11.31
N SER A 116 -2.68 5.95 -10.48
CA SER A 116 -1.75 5.09 -9.76
C SER A 116 -0.91 4.23 -10.72
N THR A 117 -1.55 3.68 -11.76
CA THR A 117 -0.85 2.90 -12.80
C THR A 117 0.15 3.76 -13.57
N ARG A 118 -0.22 5.01 -13.91
CA ARG A 118 0.69 5.93 -14.58
C ARG A 118 1.88 6.32 -13.69
N ALA A 119 1.64 6.59 -12.41
CA ALA A 119 2.69 6.92 -11.47
C ALA A 119 3.69 5.76 -11.31
N ALA A 120 3.21 4.53 -11.18
CA ALA A 120 4.05 3.34 -11.12
C ALA A 120 4.92 3.19 -12.38
N ALA A 121 4.33 3.30 -13.58
CA ALA A 121 5.04 3.19 -14.84
C ALA A 121 6.10 4.29 -15.08
N LEU A 122 5.92 5.48 -14.48
CA LEU A 122 6.91 6.56 -14.54
C LEU A 122 8.09 6.29 -13.60
N SER A 123 7.82 5.82 -12.37
CA SER A 123 8.84 5.43 -11.40
C SER A 123 9.77 4.33 -11.94
N GLU A 124 9.22 3.33 -12.63
CA GLU A 124 10.02 2.25 -13.27
C GLU A 124 10.94 2.78 -14.37
N LYS A 125 10.48 3.76 -15.16
CA LYS A 125 11.28 4.37 -16.24
C LYS A 125 12.42 5.22 -15.70
N GLU A 126 12.18 5.97 -14.64
CA GLU A 126 13.21 6.80 -13.98
C GLU A 126 14.30 5.92 -13.36
N GLN A 127 13.92 4.83 -12.69
CA GLN A 127 14.88 3.85 -12.14
C GLN A 127 15.72 3.19 -13.25
N THR A 128 15.09 2.79 -14.35
CA THR A 128 15.79 2.20 -15.51
C THR A 128 16.75 3.19 -16.19
N HIS A 129 16.40 4.48 -16.23
CA HIS A 129 17.26 5.52 -16.79
C HIS A 129 18.46 5.84 -15.90
N HIS A 130 18.28 5.84 -14.58
CA HIS A 130 19.35 6.06 -13.60
C HIS A 130 20.38 4.92 -13.57
N ASP A 131 19.91 3.67 -13.58
CA ASP A 131 20.78 2.48 -13.62
C ASP A 131 21.64 2.43 -14.91
N ARG A 132 21.09 2.88 -16.04
CA ARG A 132 21.82 3.01 -17.33
C ARG A 132 22.81 4.18 -17.38
N SER A 133 22.66 5.19 -16.55
CA SER A 133 23.64 6.30 -16.45
C SER A 133 24.82 5.92 -15.56
N ASP A 134 24.60 5.19 -14.47
CA ASP A 134 25.66 4.76 -13.57
C ASP A 134 26.56 3.69 -14.19
N ASN A 135 26.01 2.81 -15.04
CA ASN A 135 26.78 1.75 -15.70
C ASN A 135 27.62 2.22 -16.91
N ARG A 136 27.66 3.53 -17.22
CA ARG A 136 28.51 4.12 -18.29
C ARG A 136 29.78 4.78 -17.76
N GLY A 137 30.11 4.55 -16.50
CA GLY A 137 31.20 5.20 -15.77
C GLY A 137 32.44 4.37 -15.45
N ASP A 138 32.77 3.26 -16.13
CA ASP A 138 34.05 2.56 -15.85
C ASP A 138 34.66 1.78 -17.04
N HIS A 139 35.06 2.48 -18.10
CA HIS A 139 35.83 1.89 -19.21
C HIS A 139 37.08 2.69 -19.59
N ARG A 140 37.70 3.42 -18.64
CA ARG A 140 39.00 4.08 -18.87
C ARG A 140 40.06 3.67 -17.84
N ASN A 141 40.43 2.40 -17.83
CA ASN A 141 41.84 1.96 -17.78
C ASN A 141 41.91 0.44 -17.68
N ARG A 142 42.21 -0.25 -18.79
CA ARG A 142 42.84 -1.56 -18.74
C ARG A 142 44.24 -1.42 -19.31
N PRO A 143 45.31 -1.67 -18.52
CA PRO A 143 46.65 -1.71 -19.07
C PRO A 143 46.80 -2.96 -19.94
N THR A 144 47.23 -2.77 -21.18
CA THR A 144 47.58 -3.83 -22.11
C THR A 144 48.89 -4.50 -21.66
N ALA A 145 48.80 -5.66 -21.02
CA ALA A 145 49.95 -6.53 -20.82
C ALA A 145 50.06 -7.52 -22.00
N ARG A 146 50.96 -7.21 -22.95
CA ARG A 146 51.56 -8.22 -23.82
C ARG A 146 52.84 -8.66 -23.16
N HIS A 147 52.93 -9.91 -22.71
CA HIS A 147 54.22 -10.60 -22.60
C HIS A 147 54.06 -12.05 -23.05
N ARG A 148 54.82 -12.37 -24.11
CA ARG A 148 55.01 -13.70 -24.69
C ARG A 148 55.80 -14.57 -23.71
N GLU A 149 55.34 -15.80 -23.51
CA GLU A 149 56.19 -16.93 -23.14
C GLU A 149 57.20 -17.20 -24.25
N LEU A 150 58.48 -17.37 -23.87
CA LEU A 150 59.42 -18.22 -24.56
C LEU A 150 60.27 -18.93 -23.50
N ASP A 151 60.07 -20.23 -23.43
CA ASP A 151 60.90 -21.20 -22.73
C ASP A 151 62.34 -21.15 -23.24
N VAL A 152 63.30 -21.15 -22.30
CA VAL A 152 64.68 -21.56 -22.56
C VAL A 152 65.11 -22.47 -21.43
N GLU A 153 65.15 -23.76 -21.76
CA GLU A 153 65.81 -24.82 -21.03
C GLU A 153 67.32 -24.78 -21.33
N ALA A 154 68.18 -24.77 -20.31
CA ALA A 154 69.42 -25.55 -20.23
C ALA A 154 70.36 -25.12 -19.08
N ASP A 155 70.81 -26.15 -18.35
CA ASP A 155 72.21 -26.45 -18.00
C ASP A 155 72.65 -26.41 -16.52
N ARG A 156 72.77 -27.64 -15.98
CA ARG A 156 73.89 -28.23 -15.24
C ARG A 156 74.28 -27.73 -13.83
N SER A 157 74.27 -28.72 -12.92
CA SER A 157 75.43 -29.28 -12.18
C SER A 157 75.48 -29.15 -10.65
N ARG A 158 75.60 -30.34 -10.04
CA ARG A 158 76.42 -30.74 -8.88
C ARG A 158 75.90 -30.43 -7.46
N GLY A 159 75.87 -31.48 -6.65
CA GLY A 159 75.65 -31.48 -5.21
C GLY A 159 75.13 -32.83 -4.74
#